data_AF-U5VUE7-F1
#
_entry.id   AF-U5VUE7-F1
#
_cell.length_a   1.000
_cell.length_b   1.000
_cell.length_c   1.000
_cell.angle_alpha   90.00
_cell.angle_beta   90.00
_cell.angle_gamma   90.00
#
_symmetry.space_group_name_H-M   'P 1'
#
loop_
_entity.id
_entity.type
_entity.pdbx_description
1 polymer ?
#
loop_
_entity_poly.entity_id
_entity_poly.type
_entity_poly.pdbx_seq_one_letter_code
_entity_poly.pdbx_strand_id
1 'polypeptide(L)'
;MPEFVPLAESIVDAILQSDPALASFAGDHRYDDRLPDLSPGAVADRVTMLRDAADALAGTDPDDFDEQDKVDHAILAAVVERGMFELGDVREHEWNPLEHNPGPLLHTLMARSFAPVDERLTSLGGRLAAIPDALATARAVLRDVPRLHAEIAVGQFAGAASLIRTELPGLLAQAPALRGAVEPAAAAALDALGEFDSWLKQGLESGDPGRDPRLGRPLWEARLWHTLDTELPAAEVLARAERNLDEVGEQLREAAAELVGGPPTDETVRRALDTLAADHPDDSTIVDLAKVTMAEATEFVRAHDLMTLIDDPCVIEEMPEFARGVAVAYCDPPGPLETADVPTFYCIAPAPADWPKDRVESFYREYNDHMLRNLTVHEAMPGHFLQLAHSRRFRAATRVRSLGFSGPFVEGWAVYAEELMAGLGFGGLPVRLQQLKMQLRMSLNAVIDQLVHCEGLTEQDAMAMLTGRGFQEVGEAAGKWKRSLLTSTQLSTYFVGYTEVSAIAAARPFGATPKAWHDAMLAHGSPPPRHLRTLLGV
;
A
#
# COMPACT_ATOMS: atom_id res chain seq x y z
N MET A 1 -34.83 -8.80 -16.26
CA MET A 1 -33.58 -8.93 -15.50
C MET A 1 -33.11 -7.52 -15.21
N PRO A 2 -32.64 -7.20 -14.00
CA PRO A 2 -31.99 -5.91 -13.79
C PRO A 2 -30.83 -5.79 -14.79
N GLU A 3 -30.73 -4.65 -15.47
CA GLU A 3 -29.54 -4.31 -16.25
C GLU A 3 -28.34 -4.24 -15.28
N PHE A 4 -27.20 -4.85 -15.65
CA PHE A 4 -26.03 -5.00 -14.77
C PHE A 4 -25.55 -3.66 -14.20
N VAL A 5 -25.51 -2.61 -15.02
CA VAL A 5 -25.02 -1.29 -14.62
C VAL A 5 -25.80 -0.69 -13.42
N PRO A 6 -27.14 -0.56 -13.44
CA PRO A 6 -27.91 -0.15 -12.27
C PRO A 6 -27.69 -1.02 -11.02
N LEU A 7 -27.55 -2.34 -11.20
CA LEU A 7 -27.27 -3.25 -10.08
C LEU A 7 -25.91 -2.97 -9.47
N ALA A 8 -24.86 -2.92 -10.30
CA ALA A 8 -23.49 -2.66 -9.88
C ALA A 8 -23.38 -1.32 -9.14
N GLU A 9 -23.99 -0.25 -9.67
CA GLU A 9 -24.01 1.06 -9.03
C GLU A 9 -24.70 1.03 -7.65
N SER A 10 -25.80 0.29 -7.51
CA SER A 10 -26.49 0.15 -6.23
C SER A 10 -25.65 -0.57 -5.18
N ILE A 11 -24.88 -1.58 -5.59
CA ILE A 11 -23.96 -2.32 -4.71
C ILE A 11 -22.78 -1.44 -4.33
N VAL A 12 -22.18 -0.73 -5.29
CA VAL A 12 -21.09 0.23 -5.04
C VAL A 12 -21.51 1.29 -4.02
N ASP A 13 -22.69 1.89 -4.18
CA ASP A 13 -23.19 2.88 -3.22
C ASP A 13 -23.45 2.27 -1.83
N ALA A 14 -23.99 1.04 -1.76
CA ALA A 14 -24.21 0.36 -0.49
C ALA A 14 -22.88 0.05 0.24
N ILE A 15 -21.85 -0.37 -0.50
CA ILE A 15 -20.50 -0.61 0.04
C ILE A 15 -19.92 0.69 0.60
N LEU A 16 -19.90 1.76 -0.20
CA LEU A 16 -19.37 3.08 0.19
C LEU A 16 -20.09 3.64 1.42
N GLN A 17 -21.41 3.50 1.49
CA GLN A 17 -22.19 3.94 2.64
C GLN A 17 -21.87 3.14 3.91
N SER A 18 -21.65 1.83 3.78
CA SER A 18 -21.33 0.93 4.89
C SER A 18 -19.88 1.06 5.38
N ASP A 19 -19.02 1.68 4.57
CA ASP A 19 -17.59 1.83 4.83
C ASP A 19 -17.11 3.26 4.58
N PRO A 20 -17.27 4.16 5.57
CA PRO A 20 -16.77 5.53 5.46
C PRO A 20 -15.26 5.63 5.22
N ALA A 21 -14.48 4.63 5.63
CA ALA A 21 -13.03 4.64 5.39
C ALA A 21 -12.70 4.37 3.93
N LEU A 22 -13.31 3.33 3.35
CA LEU A 22 -13.19 3.05 1.92
C LEU A 22 -13.74 4.21 1.08
N ALA A 23 -14.84 4.84 1.50
CA ALA A 23 -15.39 6.00 0.80
C ALA A 23 -14.39 7.16 0.73
N SER A 24 -13.80 7.57 1.86
CA SER A 24 -12.77 8.61 1.85
C SER A 24 -11.54 8.23 1.03
N PHE A 25 -11.08 6.98 1.13
CA PHE A 25 -9.96 6.50 0.32
C PHE A 25 -10.27 6.55 -1.18
N ALA A 26 -11.50 6.18 -1.56
CA ALA A 26 -11.95 6.25 -2.95
C ALA A 26 -12.12 7.69 -3.45
N GLY A 27 -12.21 8.69 -2.57
CA GLY A 27 -12.51 10.09 -2.93
C GLY A 27 -14.01 10.41 -2.92
N ASP A 28 -14.83 9.59 -2.25
CA ASP A 28 -16.25 9.87 -2.01
C ASP A 28 -16.44 10.51 -0.63
N HIS A 29 -16.64 11.83 -0.65
CA HIS A 29 -16.71 12.66 0.55
C HIS A 29 -18.10 12.70 1.22
N ARG A 30 -19.08 11.90 0.77
CA ARG A 30 -20.45 11.88 1.33
C ARG A 30 -20.51 11.42 2.80
N TYR A 31 -19.48 10.72 3.28
CA TYR A 31 -19.44 10.09 4.60
C TYR A 31 -18.22 10.51 5.44
N ASP A 32 -17.56 11.60 5.06
CA ASP A 32 -16.34 12.09 5.70
C ASP A 32 -16.54 12.52 7.17
N ASP A 33 -17.78 12.70 7.61
CA ASP A 33 -18.15 13.01 8.99
C ASP A 33 -18.18 11.77 9.91
N ARG A 34 -17.94 10.56 9.37
CA ARG A 34 -18.11 9.29 10.08
C ARG A 34 -16.80 8.51 10.19
N LEU A 35 -16.77 7.61 11.17
CA LEU A 35 -15.79 6.54 11.33
C LEU A 35 -16.46 5.19 11.03
N PRO A 36 -15.69 4.15 10.65
CA PRO A 36 -16.21 2.79 10.57
C PRO A 36 -16.83 2.33 11.90
N ASP A 37 -18.04 1.77 11.83
CA ASP A 37 -18.68 1.12 12.98
C ASP A 37 -18.33 -0.37 12.98
N LEU A 38 -17.43 -0.76 13.89
CA LEU A 38 -16.97 -2.13 14.07
C LEU A 38 -17.68 -2.85 15.22
N SER A 39 -18.86 -2.37 15.62
CA SER A 39 -19.71 -3.06 16.58
C SER A 39 -20.27 -4.37 15.98
N PRO A 40 -20.57 -5.40 16.80
CA PRO A 40 -21.07 -6.67 16.27
C PRO A 40 -22.35 -6.54 15.42
N GLY A 41 -23.22 -5.58 15.75
CA GLY A 41 -24.43 -5.31 14.97
C GLY A 41 -24.10 -4.74 13.59
N ALA A 42 -23.28 -3.69 13.54
CA ALA A 42 -22.89 -3.06 12.28
C ALA A 42 -22.11 -4.00 11.35
N VAL A 43 -21.21 -4.83 11.91
CA VAL A 43 -20.49 -5.85 11.16
C VAL A 43 -21.47 -6.90 10.58
N ALA A 44 -22.44 -7.37 11.38
CA ALA A 44 -23.44 -8.33 10.92
C ALA A 44 -24.35 -7.77 9.82
N ASP A 45 -24.76 -6.50 9.95
CA ASP A 45 -25.55 -5.79 8.94
C ASP A 45 -24.76 -5.63 7.64
N ARG A 46 -23.47 -5.28 7.74
CA ARG A 46 -22.58 -5.18 6.57
C ARG A 46 -22.36 -6.53 5.88
N VAL A 47 -22.13 -7.61 6.63
CA VAL A 47 -22.05 -8.96 6.07
C VAL A 47 -23.35 -9.38 5.38
N THR A 48 -24.50 -8.98 5.93
CA THR A 48 -25.81 -9.26 5.30
C THR A 48 -25.96 -8.49 3.99
N MET A 49 -25.62 -7.18 3.97
CA MET A 49 -25.61 -6.37 2.75
C MET A 49 -24.71 -6.97 1.66
N LEU A 50 -23.50 -7.43 2.03
CA LEU A 50 -22.59 -8.08 1.09
C LEU A 50 -23.15 -9.42 0.58
N ARG A 51 -23.79 -10.21 1.43
CA ARG A 51 -24.44 -11.46 0.99
C ARG A 51 -25.56 -11.20 -0.01
N ASP A 52 -26.42 -10.21 0.27
CA ASP A 52 -27.51 -9.84 -0.64
C ASP A 52 -26.96 -9.34 -1.99
N ALA A 53 -25.85 -8.60 -1.98
CA ALA A 53 -25.13 -8.20 -3.19
C ALA A 53 -24.58 -9.39 -3.97
N ALA A 54 -23.97 -10.37 -3.29
CA ALA A 54 -23.46 -11.59 -3.92
C ALA A 54 -24.59 -12.40 -4.59
N ASP A 55 -25.71 -12.59 -3.89
CA ASP A 55 -26.89 -13.28 -4.42
C ASP A 55 -27.47 -12.54 -5.64
N ALA A 56 -27.50 -11.20 -5.61
CA ALA A 56 -27.97 -10.40 -6.74
C ALA A 56 -27.06 -10.52 -7.97
N LEU A 57 -25.73 -10.51 -7.78
CA LEU A 57 -24.75 -10.70 -8.85
C LEU A 57 -24.83 -12.10 -9.45
N ALA A 58 -25.01 -13.13 -8.62
CA ALA A 58 -25.19 -14.52 -9.06
C ALA A 58 -26.49 -14.74 -9.85
N GLY A 59 -27.49 -13.85 -9.67
CA GLY A 59 -28.73 -13.85 -10.45
C GLY A 59 -28.62 -13.22 -11.84
N THR A 60 -27.45 -12.74 -12.23
CA THR A 60 -27.17 -12.19 -13.57
C THR A 60 -26.36 -13.18 -14.42
N ASP A 61 -26.43 -13.04 -15.75
CA ASP A 61 -25.66 -13.87 -16.68
C ASP A 61 -24.54 -13.01 -17.33
N PRO A 62 -23.27 -13.20 -16.92
CA PRO A 62 -22.17 -12.44 -17.49
C PRO A 62 -22.02 -12.59 -19.00
N ASP A 63 -22.48 -13.69 -19.60
CA ASP A 63 -22.34 -13.90 -21.05
C ASP A 63 -23.13 -12.86 -21.88
N ASP A 64 -24.17 -12.26 -21.29
CA ASP A 64 -24.98 -11.19 -21.88
C ASP A 64 -24.29 -9.81 -21.88
N PHE A 65 -23.15 -9.67 -21.20
CA PHE A 65 -22.47 -8.38 -21.03
C PHE A 65 -21.38 -8.16 -22.09
N ASP A 66 -21.03 -6.90 -22.31
CA ASP A 66 -19.82 -6.55 -23.06
C ASP A 66 -18.55 -6.87 -22.23
N GLU A 67 -17.37 -6.76 -22.85
CA GLU A 67 -16.12 -7.12 -22.17
C GLU A 67 -15.80 -6.24 -20.95
N GLN A 68 -16.18 -4.95 -20.95
CA GLN A 68 -15.94 -4.07 -19.80
C GLN A 68 -16.83 -4.49 -18.64
N ASP A 69 -18.12 -4.67 -18.91
CA ASP A 69 -19.12 -5.06 -17.93
C ASP A 69 -18.88 -6.48 -17.37
N LYS A 70 -18.40 -7.43 -18.20
CA LYS A 70 -17.95 -8.76 -17.73
C LYS A 70 -16.87 -8.66 -16.68
N VAL A 71 -15.88 -7.82 -16.92
CA VAL A 71 -14.75 -7.68 -16.00
C VAL A 71 -15.16 -6.86 -14.77
N ASP A 72 -16.02 -5.84 -14.91
CA ASP A 72 -16.61 -5.12 -13.77
C ASP A 72 -17.43 -6.07 -12.90
N HIS A 73 -18.21 -6.97 -13.49
CA HIS A 73 -18.97 -7.98 -12.75
C HIS A 73 -18.06 -8.87 -11.91
N ALA A 74 -17.00 -9.40 -12.53
CA ALA A 74 -16.03 -10.26 -11.85
C ALA A 74 -15.30 -9.54 -10.70
N ILE A 75 -14.89 -8.28 -10.91
CA ILE A 75 -14.26 -7.48 -9.86
C ILE A 75 -15.24 -7.21 -8.72
N LEU A 76 -16.48 -6.82 -9.02
CA LEU A 76 -17.45 -6.50 -7.99
C LEU A 76 -17.80 -7.75 -7.16
N ALA A 77 -17.92 -8.91 -7.80
CA ALA A 77 -18.07 -10.19 -7.09
C ALA A 77 -16.89 -10.45 -6.16
N ALA A 78 -15.65 -10.30 -6.64
CA ALA A 78 -14.45 -10.48 -5.82
C ALA A 78 -14.37 -9.51 -4.63
N VAL A 79 -14.75 -8.24 -4.83
CA VAL A 79 -14.83 -7.22 -3.75
C VAL A 79 -15.83 -7.63 -2.68
N VAL A 80 -17.02 -8.08 -3.09
CA VAL A 80 -18.09 -8.50 -2.18
C VAL A 80 -17.70 -9.76 -1.41
N GLU A 81 -17.17 -10.77 -2.09
CA GLU A 81 -16.70 -12.01 -1.48
C GLU A 81 -15.56 -11.77 -0.49
N ARG A 82 -14.57 -10.96 -0.87
CA ARG A 82 -13.47 -10.56 0.01
C ARG A 82 -14.00 -9.83 1.25
N GLY A 83 -14.96 -8.92 1.09
CA GLY A 83 -15.56 -8.21 2.22
C GLY A 83 -16.24 -9.17 3.22
N MET A 84 -16.95 -10.18 2.74
CA MET A 84 -17.53 -11.22 3.59
C MET A 84 -16.46 -12.06 4.29
N PHE A 85 -15.41 -12.44 3.57
CA PHE A 85 -14.30 -13.24 4.10
C PHE A 85 -13.51 -12.49 5.19
N GLU A 86 -13.15 -11.23 4.97
CA GLU A 86 -12.40 -10.43 5.95
C GLU A 86 -13.21 -10.20 7.23
N LEU A 87 -14.51 -9.91 7.11
CA LEU A 87 -15.41 -9.69 8.26
C LEU A 87 -15.86 -11.00 8.93
N GLY A 88 -15.96 -12.10 8.18
CA GLY A 88 -16.56 -13.35 8.63
C GLY A 88 -15.57 -14.41 9.08
N ASP A 89 -14.38 -14.47 8.46
CA ASP A 89 -13.39 -15.53 8.67
C ASP A 89 -12.10 -14.98 9.30
N VAL A 90 -11.54 -13.88 8.77
CA VAL A 90 -10.28 -13.29 9.29
C VAL A 90 -10.54 -12.51 10.58
N ARG A 91 -11.60 -11.70 10.60
CA ARG A 91 -12.12 -10.93 11.75
C ARG A 91 -11.09 -10.05 12.43
N GLU A 92 -10.25 -9.35 11.67
CA GLU A 92 -9.20 -8.49 12.24
C GLU A 92 -9.77 -7.45 13.21
N HIS A 93 -10.99 -6.95 12.98
CA HIS A 93 -11.69 -6.05 13.89
C HIS A 93 -11.88 -6.60 15.33
N GLU A 94 -11.84 -7.93 15.54
CA GLU A 94 -12.00 -8.56 16.86
C GLU A 94 -10.67 -8.78 17.60
N TRP A 95 -9.51 -8.65 16.96
CA TRP A 95 -8.22 -8.98 17.60
C TRP A 95 -7.05 -8.05 17.22
N ASN A 96 -7.17 -7.30 16.14
CA ASN A 96 -6.16 -6.36 15.65
C ASN A 96 -6.55 -4.93 16.06
N PRO A 97 -5.89 -4.31 17.06
CA PRO A 97 -6.16 -2.93 17.45
C PRO A 97 -5.84 -1.90 16.35
N LEU A 98 -5.03 -2.24 15.34
CA LEU A 98 -4.68 -1.33 14.25
C LEU A 98 -5.88 -1.01 13.35
N GLU A 99 -6.86 -1.92 13.24
CA GLU A 99 -8.12 -1.69 12.50
C GLU A 99 -8.98 -0.57 13.12
N HIS A 100 -8.70 -0.20 14.37
CA HIS A 100 -9.44 0.83 15.12
C HIS A 100 -8.74 2.19 15.15
N ASN A 101 -7.63 2.35 14.40
CA ASN A 101 -6.86 3.59 14.40
C ASN A 101 -7.54 4.69 13.55
N PRO A 102 -7.98 5.82 14.15
CA PRO A 102 -8.64 6.89 13.39
C PRO A 102 -7.66 7.79 12.62
N GLY A 103 -6.35 7.69 12.89
CA GLY A 103 -5.33 8.61 12.39
C GLY A 103 -5.37 8.87 10.88
N PRO A 104 -5.37 7.83 10.01
CA PRO A 104 -5.40 8.02 8.56
C PRO A 104 -6.61 8.84 8.06
N LEU A 105 -7.78 8.61 8.65
CA LEU A 105 -9.01 9.32 8.29
C LEU A 105 -9.00 10.79 8.74
N LEU A 106 -8.39 11.07 9.90
CA LEU A 106 -8.21 12.45 10.36
C LEU A 106 -7.22 13.19 9.45
N HIS A 107 -6.09 12.54 9.12
CA HIS A 107 -5.06 13.14 8.30
C HIS A 107 -5.57 13.55 6.92
N THR A 108 -6.36 12.69 6.28
CA THR A 108 -6.94 12.95 4.95
C THR A 108 -7.69 14.28 4.91
N LEU A 109 -8.51 14.57 5.93
CA LEU A 109 -9.27 15.83 6.02
C LEU A 109 -8.40 17.05 6.33
N MET A 110 -7.29 16.85 7.03
CA MET A 110 -6.37 17.93 7.42
C MET A 110 -5.45 18.32 6.26
N ALA A 111 -4.83 17.33 5.61
CA ALA A 111 -3.79 17.53 4.60
C ALA A 111 -4.35 17.83 3.20
N ARG A 112 -5.42 17.15 2.77
CA ARG A 112 -5.97 17.32 1.42
C ARG A 112 -6.97 18.46 1.35
N SER A 113 -6.70 19.44 0.49
CA SER A 113 -7.57 20.60 0.29
C SER A 113 -8.61 20.38 -0.82
N PHE A 114 -9.35 19.27 -0.77
CA PHE A 114 -10.37 18.91 -1.77
C PHE A 114 -11.66 19.74 -1.66
N ALA A 115 -11.91 20.33 -0.49
CA ALA A 115 -13.09 21.15 -0.20
C ALA A 115 -12.72 22.38 0.65
N PRO A 116 -13.59 23.42 0.70
CA PRO A 116 -13.45 24.55 1.61
C PRO A 116 -13.13 24.11 3.04
N VAL A 117 -12.29 24.91 3.73
CA VAL A 117 -11.77 24.53 5.05
C VAL A 117 -12.88 24.37 6.10
N ASP A 118 -13.97 25.13 5.97
CA ASP A 118 -15.15 25.02 6.82
C ASP A 118 -15.93 23.73 6.61
N GLU A 119 -16.07 23.27 5.37
CA GLU A 119 -16.66 21.96 5.05
C GLU A 119 -15.79 20.82 5.61
N ARG A 120 -14.47 20.86 5.36
CA ARG A 120 -13.54 19.84 5.89
C ARG A 120 -13.50 19.82 7.41
N LEU A 121 -13.50 21.00 8.07
CA LEU A 121 -13.55 21.09 9.54
C LEU A 121 -14.89 20.60 10.10
N THR A 122 -16.00 20.75 9.38
CA THR A 122 -17.29 20.19 9.78
C THR A 122 -17.24 18.66 9.80
N SER A 123 -16.75 18.05 8.71
CA SER A 123 -16.54 16.59 8.64
C SER A 123 -15.54 16.11 9.70
N LEU A 124 -14.43 16.82 9.87
CA LEU A 124 -13.43 16.49 10.89
C LEU A 124 -14.02 16.56 12.30
N GLY A 125 -14.87 17.56 12.58
CA GLY A 125 -15.62 17.66 13.83
C GLY A 125 -16.51 16.43 14.07
N GLY A 126 -17.18 15.93 13.03
CA GLY A 126 -17.96 14.69 13.07
C GLY A 126 -17.11 13.47 13.46
N ARG A 127 -15.97 13.28 12.79
CA ARG A 127 -15.03 12.19 13.13
C ARG A 127 -14.49 12.29 14.54
N LEU A 128 -14.05 13.48 14.96
CA LEU A 128 -13.56 13.70 16.32
C LEU A 128 -14.64 13.38 17.36
N ALA A 129 -15.89 13.77 17.11
CA ALA A 129 -17.00 13.46 17.99
C ALA A 129 -17.32 11.96 18.07
N ALA A 130 -17.03 11.19 17.03
CA ALA A 130 -17.24 9.74 16.98
C ALA A 130 -16.13 8.91 17.64
N ILE A 131 -14.91 9.46 17.82
CA ILE A 131 -13.75 8.74 18.39
C ILE A 131 -14.06 8.09 19.75
N PRO A 132 -14.67 8.78 20.74
CA PRO A 132 -14.95 8.18 22.04
C PRO A 132 -15.77 6.88 21.95
N ASP A 133 -16.84 6.88 21.17
CA ASP A 133 -17.72 5.73 20.98
C ASP A 133 -17.03 4.62 20.17
N ALA A 134 -16.27 4.99 19.13
CA ALA A 134 -15.49 4.04 18.32
C ALA A 134 -14.45 3.30 19.18
N LEU A 135 -13.72 4.00 20.04
CA LEU A 135 -12.72 3.39 20.93
C LEU A 135 -13.36 2.62 22.11
N ALA A 136 -14.55 3.02 22.56
CA ALA A 136 -15.33 2.22 23.50
C ALA A 136 -15.74 0.87 22.86
N THR A 137 -16.20 0.91 21.60
CA THR A 137 -16.49 -0.28 20.80
C THR A 137 -15.24 -1.13 20.61
N ALA A 138 -14.10 -0.54 20.25
CA ALA A 138 -12.83 -1.24 20.12
C ALA A 138 -12.47 -2.04 21.39
N ARG A 139 -12.53 -1.41 22.57
CA ARG A 139 -12.31 -2.12 23.86
C ARG A 139 -13.32 -3.23 24.12
N ALA A 140 -14.56 -3.08 23.64
CA ALA A 140 -15.62 -4.06 23.82
C ALA A 140 -15.44 -5.28 22.90
N VAL A 141 -14.94 -5.11 21.68
CA VAL A 141 -14.81 -6.19 20.68
C VAL A 141 -13.44 -6.85 20.68
N LEU A 142 -12.37 -6.12 21.00
CA LEU A 142 -11.00 -6.65 20.97
C LEU A 142 -10.81 -7.76 22.02
N ARG A 143 -10.29 -8.91 21.57
CA ARG A 143 -9.97 -10.11 22.34
C ARG A 143 -8.66 -10.71 21.84
N ASP A 144 -7.92 -11.36 22.74
CA ASP A 144 -6.68 -12.09 22.44
C ASP A 144 -5.68 -11.30 21.57
N VAL A 145 -5.53 -9.99 21.80
CA VAL A 145 -4.72 -9.10 20.98
C VAL A 145 -3.25 -9.55 20.93
N PRO A 146 -2.65 -9.82 19.75
CA PRO A 146 -1.24 -10.18 19.68
C PRO A 146 -0.36 -9.06 20.23
N ARG A 147 0.62 -9.42 21.06
CA ARG A 147 1.54 -8.45 21.69
C ARG A 147 2.15 -7.46 20.70
N LEU A 148 2.66 -7.94 19.56
CA LEU A 148 3.27 -7.07 18.54
C LEU A 148 2.28 -6.02 18.00
N HIS A 149 1.02 -6.40 17.78
CA HIS A 149 0.01 -5.47 17.28
C HIS A 149 -0.33 -4.41 18.33
N ALA A 150 -0.43 -4.79 19.60
CA ALA A 150 -0.61 -3.83 20.70
C ALA A 150 0.58 -2.87 20.84
N GLU A 151 1.83 -3.36 20.71
CA GLU A 151 3.04 -2.53 20.74
C GLU A 151 3.06 -1.48 19.63
N ILE A 152 2.67 -1.87 18.40
CA ILE A 152 2.58 -0.93 17.27
C ILE A 152 1.40 0.03 17.42
N ALA A 153 0.25 -0.46 17.90
CA ALA A 153 -0.94 0.37 18.10
C ALA A 153 -0.68 1.50 19.10
N VAL A 154 0.03 1.24 20.21
CA VAL A 154 0.44 2.29 21.17
C VAL A 154 1.15 3.46 20.46
N GLY A 155 2.09 3.18 19.57
CA GLY A 155 2.79 4.21 18.80
C GLY A 155 1.87 4.97 17.85
N GLN A 156 1.06 4.25 17.07
CA GLN A 156 0.19 4.88 16.07
C GLN A 156 -0.92 5.74 16.69
N PHE A 157 -1.50 5.32 17.81
CA PHE A 157 -2.54 6.08 18.50
C PHE A 157 -1.97 7.33 19.18
N ALA A 158 -0.74 7.25 19.69
CA ALA A 158 -0.01 8.45 20.13
C ALA A 158 0.23 9.42 18.97
N GLY A 159 0.57 8.91 17.78
CA GLY A 159 0.69 9.69 16.54
C GLY A 159 -0.63 10.38 16.14
N ALA A 160 -1.75 9.66 16.18
CA ALA A 160 -3.08 10.23 15.92
C ALA A 160 -3.43 11.36 16.92
N ALA A 161 -3.11 11.19 18.20
CA ALA A 161 -3.28 12.25 19.19
C ALA A 161 -2.35 13.44 18.96
N SER A 162 -1.12 13.21 18.48
CA SER A 162 -0.19 14.27 18.09
C SER A 162 -0.73 15.10 16.93
N LEU A 163 -1.21 14.43 15.87
CA LEU A 163 -1.83 15.04 14.70
C LEU A 163 -2.96 16.01 15.08
N ILE A 164 -3.85 15.62 16.01
CA ILE A 164 -4.92 16.50 16.51
C ILE A 164 -4.34 17.73 17.23
N ARG A 165 -3.27 17.57 18.02
CA ARG A 165 -2.69 18.69 18.78
C ARG A 165 -1.91 19.66 17.89
N THR A 166 -1.27 19.19 16.83
CA THR A 166 -0.36 20.00 16.00
C THR A 166 -1.08 20.62 14.82
N GLU A 167 -1.89 19.86 14.09
CA GLU A 167 -2.45 20.31 12.80
C GLU A 167 -3.78 21.05 12.98
N LEU A 168 -4.68 20.53 13.83
CA LEU A 168 -6.03 21.09 13.99
C LEU A 168 -6.04 22.59 14.33
N PRO A 169 -5.17 23.14 15.21
CA PRO A 169 -5.15 24.58 15.49
C PRO A 169 -4.89 25.43 14.23
N GLY A 170 -4.05 24.95 13.31
CA GLY A 170 -3.74 25.62 12.05
C GLY A 170 -4.96 25.68 11.12
N LEU A 171 -5.73 24.60 11.03
CA LEU A 171 -7.00 24.59 10.27
C LEU A 171 -8.05 25.49 10.94
N LEU A 172 -8.21 25.41 12.27
CA LEU A 172 -9.18 26.24 13.01
C LEU A 172 -8.86 27.74 13.00
N ALA A 173 -7.61 28.13 12.74
CA ALA A 173 -7.25 29.52 12.49
C ALA A 173 -7.84 30.07 11.17
N GLN A 174 -8.07 29.20 10.18
CA GLN A 174 -8.64 29.56 8.88
C GLN A 174 -10.18 29.64 8.92
N ALA A 175 -10.84 28.93 9.84
CA ALA A 175 -12.28 29.06 10.09
C ALA A 175 -12.62 29.23 11.59
N PRO A 176 -12.34 30.40 12.19
CA PRO A 176 -12.51 30.63 13.63
C PRO A 176 -13.94 30.40 14.14
N ALA A 177 -14.95 30.54 13.28
CA ALA A 177 -16.36 30.33 13.63
C ALA A 177 -16.67 28.89 14.05
N LEU A 178 -15.87 27.91 13.58
CA LEU A 178 -16.08 26.48 13.89
C LEU A 178 -15.41 26.03 15.19
N ARG A 179 -14.57 26.86 15.82
CA ARG A 179 -13.86 26.51 17.07
C ARG A 179 -14.81 25.99 18.16
N GLY A 180 -15.92 26.68 18.38
CA GLY A 180 -16.89 26.29 19.41
C GLY A 180 -17.56 24.94 19.16
N ALA A 181 -17.60 24.47 17.91
CA ALA A 181 -18.14 23.17 17.56
C ALA A 181 -17.07 22.05 17.57
N VAL A 182 -15.85 22.35 17.13
CA VAL A 182 -14.80 21.35 16.90
C VAL A 182 -13.88 21.15 18.12
N GLU A 183 -13.52 22.20 18.86
CA GLU A 183 -12.60 22.10 20.00
C GLU A 183 -13.11 21.17 21.11
N PRO A 184 -14.41 21.18 21.48
CA PRO A 184 -14.93 20.22 22.48
C PRO A 184 -14.85 18.77 22.00
N ALA A 185 -15.14 18.51 20.72
CA ALA A 185 -15.03 17.18 20.13
C ALA A 185 -13.55 16.72 20.08
N ALA A 186 -12.63 17.61 19.74
CA ALA A 186 -11.20 17.34 19.75
C ALA A 186 -10.67 17.02 21.15
N ALA A 187 -11.13 17.73 22.18
CA ALA A 187 -10.76 17.45 23.56
C ALA A 187 -11.25 16.06 24.00
N ALA A 188 -12.52 15.72 23.73
CA ALA A 188 -13.07 14.41 24.04
C ALA A 188 -12.34 13.28 23.28
N ALA A 189 -11.99 13.50 22.01
CA ALA A 189 -11.20 12.57 21.22
C ALA A 189 -9.80 12.32 21.81
N LEU A 190 -9.10 13.39 22.24
CA LEU A 190 -7.78 13.29 22.86
C LEU A 190 -7.83 12.52 24.18
N ASP A 191 -8.85 12.75 24.99
CA ASP A 191 -9.06 12.00 26.24
C ASP A 191 -9.30 10.52 25.95
N ALA A 192 -10.19 10.20 24.99
CA ALA A 192 -10.48 8.81 24.59
C ALA A 192 -9.26 8.09 24.01
N LEU A 193 -8.45 8.77 23.19
CA LEU A 193 -7.18 8.23 22.66
C LEU A 193 -6.19 7.93 23.81
N GLY A 194 -6.10 8.83 24.81
CA GLY A 194 -5.25 8.62 25.98
C GLY A 194 -5.70 7.47 26.87
N GLU A 195 -7.02 7.29 27.05
CA GLU A 195 -7.57 6.13 27.74
C GLU A 195 -7.30 4.82 27.00
N PHE A 196 -7.46 4.82 25.68
CA PHE A 196 -7.24 3.62 24.86
C PHE A 196 -5.76 3.21 24.84
N ASP A 197 -4.84 4.18 24.69
CA ASP A 197 -3.40 3.96 24.82
C ASP A 197 -3.04 3.39 26.20
N SER A 198 -3.62 3.94 27.27
CA SER A 198 -3.42 3.43 28.63
C SER A 198 -3.93 1.99 28.78
N TRP A 199 -5.08 1.67 28.18
CA TRP A 199 -5.66 0.33 28.18
C TRP A 199 -4.76 -0.68 27.45
N LEU A 200 -4.23 -0.32 26.27
CA LEU A 200 -3.28 -1.16 25.53
C LEU A 200 -2.00 -1.42 26.35
N LYS A 201 -1.44 -0.38 26.97
CA LYS A 201 -0.23 -0.49 27.82
C LYS A 201 -0.44 -1.40 29.02
N GLN A 202 -1.59 -1.28 29.69
CA GLN A 202 -1.95 -2.20 30.79
C GLN A 202 -2.06 -3.66 30.30
N GLY A 203 -2.61 -3.86 29.09
CA GLY A 203 -2.60 -5.18 28.44
C GLY A 203 -1.19 -5.72 28.25
N LEU A 204 -0.26 -4.91 27.73
CA LEU A 204 1.14 -5.28 27.53
C LEU A 204 1.90 -5.58 28.84
N GLU A 205 1.57 -4.86 29.91
CA GLU A 205 2.13 -5.05 31.26
C GLU A 205 1.67 -6.35 31.92
N SER A 206 0.53 -6.90 31.53
CA SER A 206 0.03 -8.19 32.04
C SER A 206 0.95 -9.36 31.69
N GLY A 207 1.78 -9.21 30.64
CA GLY A 207 2.67 -10.25 30.13
C GLY A 207 1.99 -11.30 29.26
N ASP A 208 0.69 -11.17 28.99
CA ASP A 208 -0.03 -12.05 28.05
C ASP A 208 0.47 -11.81 26.61
N PRO A 209 0.96 -12.85 25.90
CA PRO A 209 1.36 -12.71 24.50
C PRO A 209 0.18 -12.48 23.54
N GLY A 210 -1.06 -12.78 23.98
CA GLY A 210 -2.23 -12.84 23.11
C GLY A 210 -2.18 -14.00 22.11
N ARG A 211 -2.97 -13.92 21.05
CA ARG A 211 -2.97 -14.91 19.96
C ARG A 211 -1.67 -14.84 19.14
N ASP A 212 -1.32 -15.96 18.50
CA ASP A 212 -0.33 -15.93 17.43
C ASP A 212 -0.91 -15.15 16.23
N PRO A 213 -0.20 -14.12 15.71
CA PRO A 213 -0.66 -13.38 14.53
C PRO A 213 -0.61 -14.20 13.23
N ARG A 214 0.07 -15.35 13.22
CA ARG A 214 0.12 -16.25 12.06
C ARG A 214 -1.25 -16.87 11.82
N LEU A 215 -1.78 -16.65 10.62
CA LEU A 215 -3.09 -17.16 10.19
C LEU A 215 -3.17 -18.68 10.04
N GLY A 216 -2.04 -19.37 9.85
CA GLY A 216 -2.04 -20.77 9.45
C GLY A 216 -2.42 -20.95 7.98
N ARG A 217 -2.06 -22.11 7.41
CA ARG A 217 -2.19 -22.37 5.97
C ARG A 217 -3.60 -22.19 5.40
N PRO A 218 -4.68 -22.78 5.96
CA PRO A 218 -5.99 -22.71 5.32
C PRO A 218 -6.53 -21.29 5.21
N LEU A 219 -6.40 -20.49 6.28
CA LEU A 219 -6.88 -19.11 6.29
C LEU A 219 -5.98 -18.18 5.47
N TRP A 220 -4.65 -18.39 5.52
CA TRP A 220 -3.71 -17.63 4.71
C TRP A 220 -3.88 -17.89 3.20
N GLU A 221 -4.02 -19.15 2.76
CA GLU A 221 -4.24 -19.47 1.33
C GLU A 221 -5.59 -18.92 0.82
N ALA A 222 -6.63 -18.95 1.65
CA ALA A 222 -7.92 -18.31 1.32
C ALA A 222 -7.78 -16.78 1.20
N ARG A 223 -7.08 -16.14 2.14
CA ARG A 223 -6.80 -14.69 2.04
C ARG A 223 -5.92 -14.36 0.83
N LEU A 224 -4.95 -15.22 0.51
CA LEU A 224 -4.04 -15.03 -0.62
C LEU A 224 -4.81 -15.01 -1.94
N TRP A 225 -5.80 -15.88 -2.11
CA TRP A 225 -6.70 -15.87 -3.26
C TRP A 225 -7.39 -14.50 -3.44
N HIS A 226 -8.01 -13.99 -2.38
CA HIS A 226 -8.70 -12.69 -2.43
C HIS A 226 -7.75 -11.50 -2.61
N THR A 227 -6.52 -11.58 -2.09
CA THR A 227 -5.51 -10.51 -2.20
C THR A 227 -4.88 -10.46 -3.59
N LEU A 228 -4.53 -11.61 -4.15
CA LEU A 228 -3.78 -11.68 -5.40
C LEU A 228 -4.70 -11.71 -6.63
N ASP A 229 -5.91 -12.24 -6.49
CA ASP A 229 -6.86 -12.43 -7.58
C ASP A 229 -6.22 -13.04 -8.83
N THR A 230 -5.50 -14.15 -8.62
CA THR A 230 -4.73 -14.89 -9.64
C THR A 230 -5.07 -16.37 -9.59
N GLU A 231 -4.90 -17.07 -10.70
CA GLU A 231 -5.03 -18.53 -10.79
C GLU A 231 -3.81 -19.28 -10.21
N LEU A 232 -2.76 -18.57 -9.79
CA LEU A 232 -1.56 -19.19 -9.23
C LEU A 232 -1.83 -19.72 -7.81
N PRO A 233 -1.66 -21.04 -7.57
CA PRO A 233 -1.71 -21.57 -6.22
C PRO A 233 -0.47 -21.12 -5.43
N ALA A 234 -0.60 -21.03 -4.10
CA ALA A 234 0.48 -20.60 -3.19
C ALA A 234 1.81 -21.35 -3.44
N ALA A 235 1.75 -22.67 -3.62
CA ALA A 235 2.94 -23.48 -3.90
C ALA A 235 3.67 -23.06 -5.20
N GLU A 236 2.94 -22.65 -6.23
CA GLU A 236 3.53 -22.16 -7.47
C GLU A 236 4.10 -20.74 -7.30
N VAL A 237 3.44 -19.88 -6.51
CA VAL A 237 3.99 -18.56 -6.14
C VAL A 237 5.33 -18.72 -5.42
N LEU A 238 5.40 -19.58 -4.41
CA LEU A 238 6.65 -19.88 -3.69
C LEU A 238 7.73 -20.43 -4.63
N ALA A 239 7.38 -21.42 -5.47
CA ALA A 239 8.33 -22.02 -6.39
C ALA A 239 8.86 -21.02 -7.43
N ARG A 240 8.03 -20.09 -7.91
CA ARG A 240 8.44 -19.00 -8.81
C ARG A 240 9.34 -17.99 -8.09
N ALA A 241 9.00 -17.62 -6.86
CA ALA A 241 9.79 -16.66 -6.08
C ALA A 241 11.20 -17.21 -5.82
N GLU A 242 11.32 -18.49 -5.46
CA GLU A 242 12.62 -19.14 -5.26
C GLU A 242 13.46 -19.19 -6.53
N ARG A 243 12.87 -19.50 -7.70
CA ARG A 243 13.58 -19.46 -8.98
C ARG A 243 14.07 -18.05 -9.32
N ASN A 244 13.22 -17.05 -9.12
CA ASN A 244 13.59 -15.66 -9.38
C ASN A 244 14.73 -15.18 -8.46
N LEU A 245 14.77 -15.64 -7.21
CA LEU A 245 15.89 -15.33 -6.30
C LEU A 245 17.22 -15.87 -6.81
N ASP A 246 17.22 -17.05 -7.39
CA ASP A 246 18.43 -17.66 -7.94
C ASP A 246 18.87 -16.90 -9.21
N GLU A 247 17.95 -16.65 -10.15
CA GLU A 247 18.21 -15.94 -11.40
C GLU A 247 18.68 -14.50 -11.19
N VAL A 248 17.96 -13.72 -10.37
CA VAL A 248 18.33 -12.33 -10.06
C VAL A 248 19.60 -12.28 -9.21
N GLY A 249 19.82 -13.28 -8.35
CA GLY A 249 21.04 -13.38 -7.55
C GLY A 249 22.29 -13.56 -8.42
N GLU A 250 22.19 -14.35 -9.48
CA GLU A 250 23.27 -14.47 -10.49
C GLU A 250 23.51 -13.13 -11.21
N GLN A 251 22.46 -12.48 -11.69
CA GLN A 251 22.57 -11.18 -12.36
C GLN A 251 23.19 -10.10 -11.46
N LEU A 252 22.84 -10.07 -10.18
CA LEU A 252 23.40 -9.13 -9.22
C LEU A 252 24.89 -9.37 -8.99
N ARG A 253 25.31 -10.64 -8.90
CA ARG A 253 26.74 -11.00 -8.77
C ARG A 253 27.55 -10.60 -10.01
N GLU A 254 26.98 -10.77 -11.20
CA GLU A 254 27.60 -10.34 -12.46
C GLU A 254 27.73 -8.81 -12.53
N ALA A 255 26.64 -8.09 -12.24
CA ALA A 255 26.63 -6.63 -12.22
C ALA A 255 27.62 -6.06 -11.18
N ALA A 256 27.71 -6.70 -10.00
CA ALA A 256 28.70 -6.33 -8.99
C ALA A 256 30.13 -6.57 -9.47
N ALA A 257 30.41 -7.71 -10.12
CA ALA A 257 31.72 -7.99 -10.70
C ALA A 257 32.10 -7.00 -11.81
N GLU A 258 31.14 -6.53 -12.60
CA GLU A 258 31.36 -5.45 -13.57
C GLU A 258 31.72 -4.13 -12.88
N LEU A 259 31.03 -3.78 -11.78
CA LEU A 259 31.24 -2.51 -11.08
C LEU A 259 32.59 -2.43 -10.35
N VAL A 260 32.93 -3.47 -9.57
CA VAL A 260 34.12 -3.44 -8.67
C VAL A 260 35.22 -4.43 -9.05
N GLY A 261 35.07 -5.16 -10.16
CA GLY A 261 36.01 -6.19 -10.61
C GLY A 261 35.99 -7.46 -9.76
N GLY A 262 36.65 -8.52 -10.26
CA GLY A 262 36.76 -9.81 -9.56
C GLY A 262 35.70 -10.84 -9.98
N PRO A 263 35.64 -12.00 -9.30
CA PRO A 263 34.67 -13.04 -9.64
C PRO A 263 33.24 -12.69 -9.15
N PRO A 264 32.17 -13.15 -9.85
CA PRO A 264 30.79 -12.90 -9.45
C PRO A 264 30.43 -13.76 -8.22
N THR A 265 30.55 -13.18 -7.03
CA THR A 265 30.29 -13.86 -5.75
C THR A 265 29.50 -12.95 -4.80
N ASP A 266 28.88 -13.52 -3.77
CA ASP A 266 28.19 -12.74 -2.72
C ASP A 266 29.11 -11.73 -2.03
N GLU A 267 30.41 -12.04 -1.91
CA GLU A 267 31.39 -11.11 -1.34
C GLU A 267 31.64 -9.92 -2.27
N THR A 268 31.66 -10.16 -3.57
CA THR A 268 31.75 -9.10 -4.58
C THR A 268 30.50 -8.22 -4.56
N VAL A 269 29.30 -8.80 -4.36
CA VAL A 269 28.06 -8.04 -4.17
C VAL A 269 28.15 -7.15 -2.93
N ARG A 270 28.56 -7.68 -1.78
CA ARG A 270 28.73 -6.88 -0.55
C ARG A 270 29.69 -5.71 -0.76
N ARG A 271 30.85 -5.95 -1.37
CA ARG A 271 31.81 -4.87 -1.69
C ARG A 271 31.22 -3.83 -2.63
N ALA A 272 30.46 -4.24 -3.65
CA ALA A 272 29.81 -3.33 -4.56
C ALA A 272 28.76 -2.47 -3.84
N LEU A 273 27.88 -3.08 -3.05
CA LEU A 273 26.88 -2.37 -2.26
C LEU A 273 27.51 -1.45 -1.22
N ASP A 274 28.59 -1.86 -0.55
CA ASP A 274 29.35 -1.01 0.37
C ASP A 274 29.96 0.21 -0.32
N THR A 275 30.37 0.07 -1.58
CA THR A 275 30.88 1.18 -2.40
C THR A 275 29.76 2.16 -2.74
N LEU A 276 28.60 1.65 -3.18
CA LEU A 276 27.44 2.48 -3.49
C LEU A 276 26.87 3.18 -2.25
N ALA A 277 26.93 2.52 -1.09
CA ALA A 277 26.45 3.05 0.17
C ALA A 277 27.31 4.21 0.72
N ALA A 278 28.49 4.49 0.15
CA ALA A 278 29.30 5.63 0.54
C ALA A 278 28.74 6.97 0.03
N ASP A 279 27.96 6.93 -1.07
CA ASP A 279 27.26 8.08 -1.63
C ASP A 279 25.80 8.01 -1.17
N HIS A 280 25.48 8.70 -0.07
CA HIS A 280 24.14 8.67 0.51
C HIS A 280 23.65 10.06 0.91
N PRO A 281 22.31 10.28 0.92
CA PRO A 281 21.75 11.51 1.44
C PRO A 281 21.79 11.53 2.97
N ASP A 282 21.34 12.63 3.55
CA ASP A 282 21.03 12.80 4.96
C ASP A 282 19.62 13.38 5.14
N ASP A 283 19.21 13.62 6.39
CA ASP A 283 17.87 14.17 6.72
C ASP A 283 17.60 15.51 6.00
N SER A 284 18.64 16.27 5.65
CA SER A 284 18.52 17.59 5.03
C SER A 284 18.52 17.57 3.51
N THR A 285 18.94 16.46 2.88
CA THR A 285 19.20 16.38 1.43
C THR A 285 18.32 15.35 0.72
N ILE A 286 17.73 14.38 1.43
CA ILE A 286 16.96 13.29 0.84
C ILE A 286 15.77 13.76 -0.02
N VAL A 287 15.02 14.75 0.45
CA VAL A 287 13.85 15.28 -0.28
C VAL A 287 14.27 15.99 -1.56
N ASP A 288 15.37 16.75 -1.53
CA ASP A 288 15.84 17.47 -2.71
C ASP A 288 16.45 16.52 -3.76
N LEU A 289 17.11 15.45 -3.33
CA LEU A 289 17.57 14.40 -4.24
C LEU A 289 16.39 13.70 -4.94
N ALA A 290 15.29 13.45 -4.24
CA ALA A 290 14.09 12.89 -4.85
C ALA A 290 13.45 13.83 -5.89
N LYS A 291 13.44 15.15 -5.64
CA LYS A 291 12.98 16.15 -6.62
C LYS A 291 13.84 16.16 -7.88
N VAL A 292 15.16 16.13 -7.73
CA VAL A 292 16.09 16.03 -8.87
C VAL A 292 15.84 14.75 -9.65
N THR A 293 15.74 13.63 -8.95
CA THR A 293 15.48 12.32 -9.55
C THR A 293 14.15 12.28 -10.30
N MET A 294 13.09 12.87 -9.76
CA MET A 294 11.78 12.95 -10.43
C MET A 294 11.90 13.64 -11.80
N ALA A 295 12.66 14.74 -11.88
CA ALA A 295 12.92 15.44 -13.14
C ALA A 295 13.75 14.58 -14.11
N GLU A 296 14.83 13.94 -13.62
CA GLU A 296 15.68 13.05 -14.42
C GLU A 296 14.88 11.88 -15.01
N ALA A 297 14.05 11.22 -14.19
CA ALA A 297 13.21 10.10 -14.60
C ALA A 297 12.15 10.54 -15.61
N THR A 298 11.54 11.72 -15.41
CA THR A 298 10.55 12.28 -16.34
C THR A 298 11.17 12.55 -17.72
N GLU A 299 12.35 13.17 -17.76
CA GLU A 299 13.07 13.39 -19.03
C GLU A 299 13.47 12.06 -19.68
N PHE A 300 13.87 11.07 -18.89
CA PHE A 300 14.25 9.76 -19.40
C PHE A 300 13.06 9.03 -20.06
N VAL A 301 11.90 9.01 -19.39
CA VAL A 301 10.64 8.46 -19.92
C VAL A 301 10.24 9.15 -21.22
N ARG A 302 10.39 10.48 -21.28
CA ARG A 302 10.11 11.27 -22.49
C ARG A 302 11.08 10.95 -23.63
N ALA A 303 12.37 10.90 -23.34
CA ALA A 303 13.42 10.68 -24.35
C ALA A 303 13.34 9.28 -24.98
N HIS A 304 12.91 8.27 -24.22
CA HIS A 304 12.75 6.90 -24.70
C HIS A 304 11.34 6.60 -25.24
N ASP A 305 10.43 7.58 -25.22
CA ASP A 305 9.03 7.43 -25.62
C ASP A 305 8.39 6.17 -25.00
N LEU A 306 8.45 6.06 -23.66
CA LEU A 306 8.03 4.85 -22.95
C LEU A 306 6.53 4.79 -22.70
N MET A 307 5.89 5.93 -22.45
CA MET A 307 4.46 6.07 -22.18
C MET A 307 4.06 7.54 -22.25
N THR A 308 2.76 7.80 -22.22
CA THR A 308 2.22 9.16 -22.15
C THR A 308 2.40 9.72 -20.74
N LEU A 309 3.11 10.86 -20.66
CA LEU A 309 3.27 11.61 -19.42
C LEU A 309 1.98 12.39 -19.11
N ILE A 310 1.64 12.44 -17.83
CA ILE A 310 0.50 13.17 -17.31
C ILE A 310 0.99 14.35 -16.48
N ASP A 311 0.45 15.53 -16.73
CA ASP A 311 0.81 16.79 -16.06
C ASP A 311 -0.03 17.03 -14.80
N ASP A 312 -0.14 16.00 -13.96
CA ASP A 312 -0.79 16.11 -12.64
C ASP A 312 0.21 16.68 -11.62
N PRO A 313 -0.23 17.47 -10.64
CA PRO A 313 0.66 17.97 -9.61
C PRO A 313 1.13 16.85 -8.67
N CYS A 314 2.45 16.76 -8.46
CA CYS A 314 3.08 15.88 -7.48
C CYS A 314 3.91 16.70 -6.48
N VAL A 315 3.57 16.62 -5.20
CA VAL A 315 4.26 17.30 -4.11
C VAL A 315 5.21 16.30 -3.46
N ILE A 316 6.52 16.60 -3.51
CA ILE A 316 7.56 15.77 -2.89
C ILE A 316 7.94 16.40 -1.55
N GLU A 317 7.67 15.69 -0.46
CA GLU A 317 7.81 16.22 0.90
C GLU A 317 8.30 15.18 1.92
N GLU A 318 8.64 15.67 3.11
CA GLU A 318 9.00 14.84 4.24
C GLU A 318 7.77 14.09 4.75
N MET A 319 7.91 12.79 4.99
CA MET A 319 6.82 11.96 5.48
C MET A 319 6.31 12.46 6.85
N PRO A 320 5.01 12.69 7.04
CA PRO A 320 4.45 13.06 8.33
C PRO A 320 4.76 12.02 9.42
N GLU A 321 5.00 12.45 10.66
CA GLU A 321 5.41 11.56 11.76
C GLU A 321 4.46 10.39 12.01
N PHE A 322 3.14 10.60 11.92
CA PHE A 322 2.14 9.55 12.16
C PHE A 322 2.20 8.42 11.13
N ALA A 323 2.77 8.66 9.94
CA ALA A 323 2.88 7.70 8.85
C ALA A 323 4.25 6.98 8.83
N ARG A 324 5.21 7.40 9.67
CA ARG A 324 6.55 6.79 9.73
C ARG A 324 6.53 5.43 10.42
N GLY A 325 7.44 4.55 10.02
CA GLY A 325 7.71 3.28 10.70
C GLY A 325 7.17 2.02 10.04
N VAL A 326 6.43 2.15 8.92
CA VAL A 326 5.95 1.03 8.11
C VAL A 326 6.66 0.95 6.75
N ALA A 327 6.79 2.08 6.08
CA ALA A 327 7.51 2.23 4.81
C ALA A 327 8.43 3.46 4.87
N VAL A 328 9.47 3.48 4.03
CA VAL A 328 10.43 4.60 3.96
C VAL A 328 9.99 5.67 2.97
N ALA A 329 9.24 5.29 1.95
CA ALA A 329 8.54 6.24 1.12
C ALA A 329 7.18 5.68 0.74
N TYR A 330 6.27 6.55 0.31
CA TYR A 330 5.02 6.16 -0.30
C TYR A 330 4.53 7.23 -1.29
N CYS A 331 3.75 6.78 -2.26
CA CYS A 331 2.90 7.60 -3.10
C CYS A 331 1.47 7.62 -2.54
N ASP A 332 0.94 8.82 -2.29
CA ASP A 332 -0.43 9.06 -1.84
C ASP A 332 -1.17 9.87 -2.93
N PRO A 333 -1.75 9.18 -3.93
CA PRO A 333 -2.55 9.83 -4.96
C PRO A 333 -3.96 10.16 -4.42
N PRO A 334 -4.68 11.10 -5.04
CA PRO A 334 -6.08 11.25 -4.72
C PRO A 334 -6.90 10.07 -5.27
N GLY A 335 -7.97 9.73 -4.56
CA GLY A 335 -8.80 8.55 -4.87
C GLY A 335 -9.45 8.59 -6.27
N PRO A 336 -9.83 7.44 -6.84
CA PRO A 336 -10.39 7.34 -8.19
C PRO A 336 -11.72 8.09 -8.40
N LEU A 337 -12.51 8.33 -7.34
CA LEU A 337 -13.74 9.13 -7.35
C LEU A 337 -13.50 10.61 -7.01
N GLU A 338 -12.29 10.99 -6.62
CA GLU A 338 -11.96 12.38 -6.32
C GLU A 338 -12.11 13.25 -7.57
N THR A 339 -12.86 14.34 -7.43
CA THR A 339 -13.14 15.30 -8.50
C THR A 339 -12.45 16.64 -8.31
N ALA A 340 -11.95 16.91 -7.10
CA ALA A 340 -11.15 18.09 -6.81
C ALA A 340 -9.76 17.99 -7.48
N ASP A 341 -9.23 19.16 -7.82
CA ASP A 341 -7.86 19.30 -8.29
C ASP A 341 -6.91 19.35 -7.09
N VAL A 342 -6.52 18.16 -6.61
CA VAL A 342 -5.63 17.96 -5.46
C VAL A 342 -4.38 17.18 -5.90
N PRO A 343 -3.21 17.47 -5.29
CA PRO A 343 -1.98 16.82 -5.68
C PRO A 343 -1.90 15.36 -5.21
N THR A 344 -1.04 14.62 -5.91
CA THR A 344 -0.42 13.41 -5.36
C THR A 344 0.73 13.83 -4.45
N PHE A 345 0.88 13.16 -3.30
CA PHE A 345 2.04 13.35 -2.43
C PHE A 345 3.03 12.19 -2.61
N TYR A 346 4.29 12.50 -2.85
CA TYR A 346 5.40 11.56 -2.75
C TYR A 346 6.17 11.88 -1.47
N CYS A 347 5.89 11.10 -0.44
CA CYS A 347 6.40 11.33 0.92
C CYS A 347 7.60 10.44 1.18
N ILE A 348 8.68 11.00 1.73
CA ILE A 348 9.91 10.27 2.06
C ILE A 348 10.24 10.49 3.53
N ALA A 349 10.44 9.39 4.26
CA ALA A 349 10.78 9.43 5.66
C ALA A 349 12.27 9.77 5.84
N PRO A 350 12.60 10.79 6.66
CA PRO A 350 13.95 10.97 7.16
C PRO A 350 14.22 9.92 8.26
N ALA A 351 15.47 9.82 8.70
CA ALA A 351 15.76 8.99 9.86
C ALA A 351 15.09 9.59 11.11
N PRO A 352 14.43 8.79 11.97
CA PRO A 352 13.87 9.30 13.21
C PRO A 352 14.94 9.95 14.11
N ALA A 353 14.63 11.13 14.66
CA ALA A 353 15.58 11.94 15.41
C ALA A 353 16.10 11.29 16.71
N ASP A 354 15.37 10.32 17.25
CA ASP A 354 15.73 9.55 18.44
C ASP A 354 16.61 8.32 18.13
N TRP A 355 16.88 8.04 16.85
CA TRP A 355 17.71 6.89 16.47
C TRP A 355 19.18 7.11 16.83
N PRO A 356 19.85 6.06 17.37
CA PRO A 356 21.29 6.04 17.50
C PRO A 356 22.00 6.28 16.16
N LYS A 357 23.17 6.93 16.19
CA LYS A 357 23.92 7.31 14.97
C LYS A 357 24.23 6.13 14.04
N ASP A 358 24.55 4.98 14.61
CA ASP A 358 24.80 3.73 13.87
C ASP A 358 23.54 3.22 13.14
N ARG A 359 22.35 3.45 13.71
CA ARG A 359 21.08 3.10 13.06
C ARG A 359 20.74 4.08 11.94
N VAL A 360 21.00 5.37 12.14
CA VAL A 360 20.84 6.40 11.09
C VAL A 360 21.80 6.11 9.92
N GLU A 361 23.04 5.77 10.22
CA GLU A 361 24.02 5.34 9.21
C GLU A 361 23.52 4.11 8.43
N SER A 362 23.10 3.03 9.11
CA SER A 362 22.57 1.83 8.45
C SER A 362 21.36 2.14 7.55
N PHE A 363 20.50 3.09 7.96
CA PHE A 363 19.38 3.55 7.15
C PHE A 363 19.84 4.23 5.85
N TYR A 364 20.75 5.19 5.92
CA TYR A 364 21.23 5.89 4.73
C TYR A 364 22.13 5.04 3.84
N ARG A 365 22.77 4.00 4.38
CA ARG A 365 23.44 2.97 3.58
C ARG A 365 22.44 2.15 2.74
N GLU A 366 21.30 1.77 3.31
CA GLU A 366 20.22 1.07 2.58
C GLU A 366 19.58 2.00 1.54
N TYR A 367 19.25 3.24 1.93
CA TYR A 367 18.57 4.26 1.13
C TYR A 367 19.55 5.30 0.57
N ASN A 368 20.68 4.81 0.05
CA ASN A 368 21.72 5.64 -0.55
C ASN A 368 21.28 6.30 -1.88
N ASP A 369 22.12 7.14 -2.46
CA ASP A 369 21.79 7.97 -3.62
C ASP A 369 21.23 7.17 -4.81
N HIS A 370 21.74 5.96 -5.01
CA HIS A 370 21.34 5.09 -6.11
C HIS A 370 20.06 4.32 -5.79
N MET A 371 19.87 3.91 -4.53
CA MET A 371 18.61 3.30 -4.09
C MET A 371 17.48 4.32 -4.15
N LEU A 372 17.72 5.57 -3.73
CA LEU A 372 16.70 6.62 -3.80
C LEU A 372 16.28 6.88 -5.25
N ARG A 373 17.21 6.80 -6.21
CA ARG A 373 16.88 6.91 -7.63
C ARG A 373 15.92 5.82 -8.10
N ASN A 374 16.19 4.57 -7.73
CA ASN A 374 15.28 3.45 -8.01
C ASN A 374 13.94 3.59 -7.27
N LEU A 375 13.96 4.06 -6.02
CA LEU A 375 12.76 4.27 -5.20
C LEU A 375 11.86 5.37 -5.78
N THR A 376 12.42 6.46 -6.31
CA THR A 376 11.64 7.49 -7.01
C THR A 376 11.06 6.95 -8.33
N VAL A 377 11.73 6.01 -8.99
CA VAL A 377 11.12 5.30 -10.14
C VAL A 377 9.89 4.51 -9.69
N HIS A 378 9.99 3.78 -8.57
CA HIS A 378 8.90 2.99 -7.99
C HIS A 378 7.72 3.86 -7.55
N GLU A 379 7.97 4.87 -6.72
CA GLU A 379 6.92 5.68 -6.09
C GLU A 379 6.37 6.76 -7.02
N ALA A 380 7.17 7.26 -7.96
CA ALA A 380 6.80 8.41 -8.75
C ALA A 380 6.80 8.12 -10.27
N MET A 381 7.97 8.17 -10.91
CA MET A 381 8.07 8.26 -12.36
C MET A 381 8.94 7.15 -12.96
N PRO A 382 8.40 6.24 -13.81
CA PRO A 382 7.00 6.11 -14.23
C PRO A 382 6.14 5.15 -13.36
N GLY A 383 6.51 4.90 -12.10
CA GLY A 383 5.79 3.99 -11.20
C GLY A 383 4.45 4.54 -10.68
N HIS A 384 4.22 4.47 -9.37
CA HIS A 384 2.91 4.71 -8.74
C HIS A 384 2.26 6.03 -9.17
N PHE A 385 2.96 7.16 -9.05
CA PHE A 385 2.38 8.46 -9.42
C PHE A 385 1.85 8.48 -10.87
N LEU A 386 2.66 8.05 -11.84
CA LEU A 386 2.21 8.07 -13.24
C LEU A 386 1.12 7.04 -13.52
N GLN A 387 1.24 5.82 -12.98
CA GLN A 387 0.23 4.76 -13.10
C GLN A 387 -1.14 5.23 -12.57
N LEU A 388 -1.15 5.83 -11.39
CA LEU A 388 -2.36 6.27 -10.71
C LEU A 388 -2.92 7.54 -11.35
N ALA A 389 -2.08 8.40 -11.93
CA ALA A 389 -2.52 9.53 -12.75
C ALA A 389 -3.27 9.07 -14.02
N HIS A 390 -2.85 7.98 -14.66
CA HIS A 390 -3.61 7.33 -15.73
C HIS A 390 -4.91 6.71 -15.21
N SER A 391 -4.83 5.96 -14.11
CA SER A 391 -5.99 5.29 -13.49
C SER A 391 -7.14 6.27 -13.17
N ARG A 392 -6.82 7.46 -12.64
CA ARG A 392 -7.79 8.54 -12.34
C ARG A 392 -8.56 9.04 -13.56
N ARG A 393 -8.06 8.82 -14.78
CA ARG A 393 -8.72 9.25 -16.04
C ARG A 393 -9.62 8.17 -16.62
N PHE A 394 -9.58 6.94 -16.09
CA PHE A 394 -10.45 5.87 -16.52
C PHE A 394 -11.92 6.20 -16.28
N ARG A 395 -12.78 5.92 -17.26
CA ARG A 395 -14.23 6.08 -17.17
C ARG A 395 -14.91 4.86 -17.78
N ALA A 396 -15.87 4.29 -17.07
CA ALA A 396 -16.70 3.18 -17.52
C ALA A 396 -18.17 3.46 -17.20
N ALA A 397 -19.05 2.53 -17.59
CA ALA A 397 -20.48 2.60 -17.26
C ALA A 397 -20.74 2.45 -15.75
N THR A 398 -19.84 1.78 -15.03
CA THR A 398 -19.91 1.59 -13.58
C THR A 398 -18.73 2.23 -12.85
N ARG A 399 -18.89 2.47 -11.54
CA ARG A 399 -17.84 2.89 -10.61
C ARG A 399 -17.07 1.73 -10.00
N VAL A 400 -17.29 0.48 -10.44
CA VAL A 400 -16.69 -0.72 -9.82
C VAL A 400 -15.17 -0.63 -9.74
N ARG A 401 -14.48 -0.14 -10.78
CA ARG A 401 -13.00 0.00 -10.77
C ARG A 401 -12.47 0.99 -9.73
N SER A 402 -13.34 1.83 -9.18
CA SER A 402 -12.97 2.73 -8.09
C SER A 402 -12.86 2.01 -6.74
N LEU A 403 -13.51 0.85 -6.59
CA LEU A 403 -13.42 -0.01 -5.40
C LEU A 403 -12.52 -1.24 -5.62
N GLY A 404 -12.40 -1.69 -6.88
CA GLY A 404 -11.63 -2.86 -7.28
C GLY A 404 -10.13 -2.63 -7.45
N PHE A 405 -9.51 -1.83 -6.57
CA PHE A 405 -8.10 -1.48 -6.62
C PHE A 405 -7.22 -2.72 -6.40
N SER A 406 -6.45 -3.13 -7.41
CA SER A 406 -5.60 -4.31 -7.35
C SER A 406 -4.18 -4.00 -6.86
N GLY A 407 -3.83 -4.48 -5.66
CA GLY A 407 -2.47 -4.46 -5.14
C GLY A 407 -1.44 -5.09 -6.09
N PRO A 408 -1.68 -6.30 -6.63
CA PRO A 408 -0.79 -6.92 -7.61
C PRO A 408 -0.53 -6.07 -8.86
N PHE A 409 -1.54 -5.43 -9.45
CA PHE A 409 -1.28 -4.60 -10.64
C PHE A 409 -0.50 -3.34 -10.29
N VAL A 410 -0.85 -2.66 -9.20
CA VAL A 410 -0.24 -1.40 -8.77
C VAL A 410 1.22 -1.61 -8.37
N GLU A 411 1.48 -2.56 -7.46
CA GLU A 411 2.86 -2.89 -7.04
C GLU A 411 3.65 -3.56 -8.16
N GLY A 412 3.01 -4.42 -8.94
CA GLY A 412 3.62 -5.07 -10.09
C GLY A 412 4.07 -4.09 -11.16
N TRP A 413 3.27 -3.06 -11.43
CA TRP A 413 3.63 -1.98 -12.34
C TRP A 413 4.86 -1.21 -11.85
N ALA A 414 4.89 -0.82 -10.58
CA ALA A 414 6.01 -0.07 -10.02
C ALA A 414 7.33 -0.87 -10.10
N VAL A 415 7.30 -2.16 -9.77
CA VAL A 415 8.47 -3.05 -9.89
C VAL A 415 8.86 -3.30 -11.36
N TYR A 416 7.88 -3.44 -12.26
CA TYR A 416 8.14 -3.51 -13.70
C TYR A 416 8.79 -2.23 -14.24
N ALA A 417 8.35 -1.06 -13.77
CA ALA A 417 8.92 0.23 -14.14
C ALA A 417 10.37 0.38 -13.70
N GLU A 418 10.73 -0.11 -12.51
CA GLU A 418 12.14 -0.17 -12.06
C GLU A 418 13.01 -0.95 -13.06
N GLU A 419 12.59 -2.17 -13.42
CA GLU A 419 13.32 -3.01 -14.37
C GLU A 419 13.40 -2.35 -15.75
N LEU A 420 12.31 -1.79 -16.26
CA LEU A 420 12.26 -1.12 -17.55
C LEU A 420 13.27 0.05 -17.59
N MET A 421 13.26 0.91 -16.57
CA MET A 421 14.11 2.09 -16.51
C MET A 421 15.59 1.70 -16.39
N ALA A 422 15.92 0.81 -15.45
CA ALA A 422 17.29 0.34 -15.25
C ALA A 422 17.81 -0.44 -16.47
N GLY A 423 16.95 -1.24 -17.12
CA GLY A 423 17.26 -1.99 -18.33
C GLY A 423 17.58 -1.11 -19.53
N LEU A 424 17.00 0.09 -19.59
CA LEU A 424 17.31 1.11 -20.61
C LEU A 424 18.49 2.02 -20.22
N GLY A 425 19.07 1.83 -19.03
CA GLY A 425 20.27 2.54 -18.59
C GLY A 425 20.01 3.75 -17.69
N PHE A 426 18.80 3.95 -17.15
CA PHE A 426 18.54 5.00 -16.18
C PHE A 426 19.45 4.84 -14.95
N GLY A 427 20.23 5.88 -14.63
CA GLY A 427 21.16 5.87 -13.50
C GLY A 427 22.36 4.92 -13.61
N GLY A 428 22.51 4.23 -14.74
CA GLY A 428 23.63 3.33 -15.03
C GLY A 428 23.71 2.09 -14.11
N LEU A 429 24.89 1.48 -14.10
CA LEU A 429 25.14 0.26 -13.34
C LEU A 429 24.84 0.37 -11.83
N PRO A 430 25.14 1.50 -11.13
CA PRO A 430 24.77 1.66 -9.72
C PRO A 430 23.28 1.51 -9.43
N VAL A 431 22.41 2.13 -10.24
CA VAL A 431 20.95 1.99 -10.09
C VAL A 431 20.50 0.58 -10.48
N ARG A 432 21.10 -0.03 -11.50
CA ARG A 432 20.83 -1.44 -11.86
C ARG A 432 21.13 -2.41 -10.71
N LEU A 433 22.22 -2.23 -9.97
CA LEU A 433 22.51 -3.07 -8.79
C LEU A 433 21.41 -2.92 -7.72
N GLN A 434 20.97 -1.69 -7.46
CA GLN A 434 19.92 -1.44 -6.47
C GLN A 434 18.58 -2.00 -6.93
N GLN A 435 18.25 -1.88 -8.22
CA GLN A 435 17.06 -2.48 -8.83
C GLN A 435 17.08 -4.02 -8.70
N LEU A 436 18.20 -4.68 -8.97
CA LEU A 436 18.34 -6.12 -8.78
C LEU A 436 18.23 -6.52 -7.30
N LYS A 437 18.82 -5.74 -6.39
CA LYS A 437 18.66 -5.93 -4.93
C LYS A 437 17.19 -5.81 -4.51
N MET A 438 16.45 -4.85 -5.09
CA MET A 438 15.01 -4.67 -4.87
C MET A 438 14.19 -5.83 -5.41
N GLN A 439 14.56 -6.39 -6.57
CA GLN A 439 13.95 -7.61 -7.10
C GLN A 439 14.18 -8.82 -6.18
N LEU A 440 15.38 -9.00 -5.60
CA LEU A 440 15.61 -10.03 -4.59
C LEU A 440 14.71 -9.83 -3.37
N ARG A 441 14.57 -8.57 -2.92
CA ARG A 441 13.72 -8.22 -1.78
C ARG A 441 12.25 -8.56 -2.03
N MET A 442 11.69 -8.22 -3.18
CA MET A 442 10.29 -8.54 -3.47
C MET A 442 10.02 -10.04 -3.66
N SER A 443 10.97 -10.81 -4.22
CA SER A 443 10.85 -12.27 -4.21
C SER A 443 10.94 -12.86 -2.80
N LEU A 444 11.85 -12.36 -1.95
CA LEU A 444 11.91 -12.76 -0.54
C LEU A 444 10.65 -12.39 0.24
N ASN A 445 9.99 -11.27 -0.09
CA ASN A 445 8.71 -10.90 0.52
C ASN A 445 7.67 -12.02 0.34
N ALA A 446 7.49 -12.54 -0.89
CA ALA A 446 6.55 -13.62 -1.17
C ALA A 446 6.93 -14.93 -0.46
N VAL A 447 8.24 -15.25 -0.40
CA VAL A 447 8.72 -16.42 0.33
C VAL A 447 8.41 -16.30 1.83
N ILE A 448 8.81 -15.20 2.46
CA ILE A 448 8.67 -15.01 3.91
C ILE A 448 7.22 -14.91 4.32
N ASP A 449 6.36 -14.22 3.57
CA ASP A 449 4.93 -14.14 3.83
C ASP A 449 4.29 -15.53 3.96
N GLN A 450 4.58 -16.43 3.01
CA GLN A 450 4.10 -17.80 3.11
C GLN A 450 4.75 -18.56 4.27
N LEU A 451 6.07 -18.54 4.39
CA LEU A 451 6.77 -19.35 5.40
C LEU A 451 6.42 -18.91 6.83
N VAL A 452 6.22 -17.63 7.08
CA VAL A 452 5.79 -17.08 8.38
C VAL A 452 4.40 -17.60 8.73
N HIS A 453 3.44 -17.49 7.81
CA HIS A 453 2.05 -17.85 8.09
C HIS A 453 1.79 -19.36 8.07
N CYS A 454 2.54 -20.13 7.29
CA CYS A 454 2.22 -21.53 6.98
C CYS A 454 3.25 -22.56 7.47
N GLU A 455 4.51 -22.16 7.68
CA GLU A 455 5.64 -23.10 7.90
C GLU A 455 6.40 -22.82 9.21
N GLY A 456 5.96 -21.83 10.00
CA GLY A 456 6.56 -21.52 11.30
C GLY A 456 7.96 -20.92 11.20
N LEU A 457 8.24 -20.14 10.16
CA LEU A 457 9.53 -19.44 10.00
C LEU A 457 9.88 -18.65 11.27
N THR A 458 11.11 -18.83 11.74
CA THR A 458 11.62 -18.12 12.91
C THR A 458 12.18 -16.75 12.52
N GLU A 459 12.24 -15.82 13.48
CA GLU A 459 12.89 -14.52 13.27
C GLU A 459 14.33 -14.70 12.81
N GLN A 460 15.08 -15.62 13.43
CA GLN A 460 16.47 -15.87 13.08
C GLN A 460 16.62 -16.32 11.62
N ASP A 461 15.77 -17.23 11.15
CA ASP A 461 15.82 -17.72 9.78
C ASP A 461 15.38 -16.64 8.78
N ALA A 462 14.33 -15.88 9.10
CA ALA A 462 13.90 -14.75 8.29
C ALA A 462 15.02 -13.69 8.14
N MET A 463 15.67 -13.33 9.24
CA MET A 463 16.79 -12.39 9.24
C MET A 463 17.98 -12.92 8.43
N ALA A 464 18.29 -14.22 8.53
CA ALA A 464 19.35 -14.85 7.75
C ALA A 464 19.05 -14.83 6.24
N MET A 465 17.80 -15.07 5.84
CA MET A 465 17.37 -15.00 4.44
C MET A 465 17.45 -13.56 3.90
N LEU A 466 16.92 -12.59 4.64
CA LEU A 466 16.85 -11.19 4.24
C LEU A 466 18.25 -10.55 4.11
N THR A 467 19.15 -10.81 5.06
CA THR A 467 20.51 -10.24 5.06
C THR A 467 21.48 -11.06 4.19
N GLY A 468 21.27 -12.38 4.11
CA GLY A 468 22.10 -13.30 3.33
C GLY A 468 21.79 -13.27 1.84
N ARG A 469 20.61 -13.75 1.43
CA ARG A 469 20.18 -13.80 0.03
C ARG A 469 19.68 -12.44 -0.48
N GLY A 470 19.08 -11.64 0.39
CA GLY A 470 18.53 -10.33 0.01
C GLY A 470 19.54 -9.18 0.10
N PHE A 471 20.71 -9.40 0.69
CA PHE A 471 21.74 -8.38 0.93
C PHE A 471 21.20 -7.11 1.64
N GLN A 472 20.11 -7.22 2.41
CA GLN A 472 19.50 -6.10 3.12
C GLN A 472 20.33 -5.72 4.34
N GLU A 473 20.33 -4.43 4.67
CA GLU A 473 20.79 -3.95 5.97
C GLU A 473 19.94 -4.55 7.10
N VAL A 474 20.56 -4.78 8.27
CA VAL A 474 19.91 -5.45 9.41
C VAL A 474 18.64 -4.72 9.87
N GLY A 475 18.66 -3.39 9.85
CA GLY A 475 17.49 -2.57 10.21
C GLY A 475 16.29 -2.81 9.29
N GLU A 476 16.54 -2.91 7.98
CA GLU A 476 15.52 -3.18 6.97
C GLU A 476 14.96 -4.60 7.11
N ALA A 477 15.83 -5.58 7.34
CA ALA A 477 15.42 -6.96 7.58
C ALA A 477 14.54 -7.10 8.84
N ALA A 478 14.90 -6.42 9.93
CA ALA A 478 14.12 -6.44 11.17
C ALA A 478 12.75 -5.76 11.02
N GLY A 479 12.69 -4.63 10.29
CA GLY A 479 11.42 -3.99 9.95
C GLY A 479 10.52 -4.91 9.12
N LYS A 480 11.10 -5.62 8.16
CA LYS A 480 10.40 -6.57 7.29
C LYS A 480 9.85 -7.78 8.05
N TRP A 481 10.63 -8.34 8.97
CA TRP A 481 10.14 -9.39 9.88
C TRP A 481 8.89 -8.94 10.65
N LYS A 482 8.94 -7.76 11.28
CA LYS A 482 7.76 -7.21 11.98
C LYS A 482 6.57 -7.05 11.04
N ARG A 483 6.78 -6.50 9.83
CA ARG A 483 5.72 -6.34 8.82
C ARG A 483 5.09 -7.68 8.42
N SER A 484 5.88 -8.75 8.29
CA SER A 484 5.37 -10.09 7.98
C SER A 484 4.53 -10.73 9.08
N LEU A 485 4.55 -10.17 10.30
CA LEU A 485 3.68 -10.57 11.40
C LEU A 485 2.49 -9.61 11.59
N LEU A 486 2.58 -8.38 11.10
CA LEU A 486 1.53 -7.35 11.19
C LEU A 486 0.56 -7.37 10.01
N THR A 487 0.99 -7.97 8.90
CA THR A 487 0.23 -8.07 7.66
C THR A 487 0.34 -9.49 7.14
N SER A 488 -0.56 -9.88 6.24
CA SER A 488 -0.50 -11.18 5.58
C SER A 488 -0.90 -11.01 4.12
N THR A 489 -0.32 -11.80 3.22
CA THR A 489 -0.63 -11.84 1.76
C THR A 489 -0.21 -10.58 0.98
N GLN A 490 -0.14 -9.42 1.65
CA GLN A 490 0.27 -8.15 1.05
C GLN A 490 1.72 -8.19 0.55
N LEU A 491 2.63 -8.85 1.26
CA LEU A 491 4.02 -8.99 0.83
C LEU A 491 4.16 -9.79 -0.48
N SER A 492 3.19 -10.66 -0.78
CA SER A 492 3.17 -11.44 -2.02
C SER A 492 2.72 -10.63 -3.24
N THR A 493 2.08 -9.46 -3.07
CA THR A 493 1.53 -8.68 -4.20
C THR A 493 2.63 -8.17 -5.13
N TYR A 494 3.78 -7.77 -4.59
CA TYR A 494 4.90 -7.25 -5.36
C TYR A 494 5.43 -8.27 -6.37
N PHE A 495 5.78 -9.47 -5.90
CA PHE A 495 6.36 -10.50 -6.75
C PHE A 495 5.35 -11.04 -7.77
N VAL A 496 4.16 -11.41 -7.31
CA VAL A 496 3.12 -11.94 -8.21
C VAL A 496 2.73 -10.89 -9.22
N GLY A 497 2.46 -9.67 -8.75
CA GLY A 497 2.18 -8.50 -9.58
C GLY A 497 3.24 -8.28 -10.65
N TYR A 498 4.52 -8.20 -10.25
CA TYR A 498 5.63 -8.03 -11.19
C TYR A 498 5.64 -9.15 -12.25
N THR A 499 5.55 -10.42 -11.85
CA THR A 499 5.60 -11.52 -12.81
C THR A 499 4.44 -11.49 -13.82
N GLU A 500 3.24 -11.12 -13.38
CA GLU A 500 2.08 -11.05 -14.27
C GLU A 500 2.08 -9.81 -15.15
N VAL A 501 2.43 -8.64 -14.60
CA VAL A 501 2.57 -7.38 -15.35
C VAL A 501 3.68 -7.48 -16.38
N SER A 502 4.85 -8.01 -16.03
CA SER A 502 5.94 -8.25 -16.97
C SER A 502 5.54 -9.24 -18.07
N ALA A 503 4.75 -10.26 -17.76
CA ALA A 503 4.23 -11.18 -18.76
C ALA A 503 3.23 -10.50 -19.72
N ILE A 504 2.42 -9.55 -19.25
CA ILE A 504 1.55 -8.73 -20.10
C ILE A 504 2.39 -7.77 -20.95
N ALA A 505 3.39 -7.10 -20.37
CA ALA A 505 4.29 -6.22 -21.09
C ALA A 505 5.04 -6.96 -22.22
N ALA A 506 5.48 -8.20 -21.95
CA ALA A 506 6.13 -9.06 -22.94
C ALA A 506 5.19 -9.56 -24.06
N ALA A 507 3.88 -9.62 -23.80
CA ALA A 507 2.85 -10.01 -24.77
C ALA A 507 2.49 -8.89 -25.77
N ARG A 508 3.24 -7.78 -25.78
CA ARG A 508 3.04 -6.66 -26.70
C ARG A 508 2.83 -7.13 -28.15
N PRO A 509 1.72 -6.74 -28.81
CA PRO A 509 1.46 -7.10 -30.19
C PRO A 509 2.56 -6.66 -31.15
N PHE A 510 2.81 -7.46 -32.18
CA PHE A 510 3.78 -7.12 -33.23
C PHE A 510 3.41 -5.77 -33.88
N GLY A 511 4.37 -4.85 -33.94
CA GLY A 511 4.20 -3.51 -34.52
C GLY A 511 3.71 -2.44 -33.54
N ALA A 512 3.25 -2.79 -32.34
CA ALA A 512 2.98 -1.82 -31.29
C ALA A 512 4.30 -1.28 -30.70
N THR A 513 4.37 0.04 -30.48
CA THR A 513 5.49 0.67 -29.77
C THR A 513 5.41 0.37 -28.26
N PRO A 514 6.52 0.48 -27.50
CA PRO A 514 6.47 0.41 -26.04
C PRO A 514 5.40 1.33 -25.46
N LYS A 515 5.38 2.60 -25.88
CA LYS A 515 4.38 3.57 -25.46
C LYS A 515 2.94 3.18 -25.73
N ALA A 516 2.62 2.78 -26.96
CA ALA A 516 1.25 2.39 -27.29
C ALA A 516 0.77 1.22 -26.42
N TRP A 517 1.67 0.29 -26.07
CA TRP A 517 1.35 -0.84 -25.22
C TRP A 517 1.22 -0.47 -23.75
N HIS A 518 2.15 0.32 -23.20
CA HIS A 518 2.05 0.81 -21.84
C HIS A 518 0.82 1.69 -21.62
N ASP A 519 0.52 2.58 -22.57
CA ASP A 519 -0.70 3.40 -22.51
C ASP A 519 -1.96 2.52 -22.53
N ALA A 520 -1.98 1.44 -23.31
CA ALA A 520 -3.08 0.47 -23.29
C ALA A 520 -3.19 -0.25 -21.94
N MET A 521 -2.07 -0.72 -21.37
CA MET A 521 -2.06 -1.36 -20.04
C MET A 521 -2.59 -0.44 -18.93
N LEU A 522 -2.30 0.87 -19.02
CA LEU A 522 -2.68 1.88 -18.04
C LEU A 522 -4.10 2.44 -18.22
N ALA A 523 -4.77 2.12 -19.33
CA ALA A 523 -6.04 2.73 -19.72
C ALA A 523 -7.29 2.17 -19.01
N HIS A 524 -7.13 1.30 -18.00
CA HIS A 524 -8.22 0.48 -17.45
C HIS A 524 -8.46 0.65 -15.95
N GLY A 525 -7.96 1.74 -15.36
CA GLY A 525 -7.94 1.91 -13.91
C GLY A 525 -6.81 1.07 -13.30
N SER A 526 -7.11 0.36 -12.21
CA SER A 526 -6.13 -0.53 -11.55
C SER A 526 -6.66 -1.97 -11.36
N PRO A 527 -7.04 -2.70 -12.43
CA PRO A 527 -7.64 -4.03 -12.32
C PRO A 527 -6.59 -5.11 -12.04
N PRO A 528 -6.97 -6.27 -11.47
CA PRO A 528 -6.07 -7.42 -11.35
C PRO A 528 -5.46 -7.83 -12.70
N PRO A 529 -4.19 -8.30 -12.76
CA PRO A 529 -3.53 -8.56 -14.04
C PRO A 529 -4.25 -9.61 -14.91
N ARG A 530 -4.90 -10.62 -14.31
CA ARG A 530 -5.73 -11.58 -15.07
C ARG A 530 -6.88 -10.91 -15.82
N HIS A 531 -7.44 -9.85 -15.25
CA HIS A 531 -8.53 -9.08 -15.84
C HIS A 531 -8.01 -8.08 -16.87
N LEU A 532 -6.81 -7.51 -16.63
CA LEU A 532 -6.13 -6.68 -17.62
C LEU A 532 -5.82 -7.44 -18.92
N ARG A 533 -5.42 -8.72 -18.81
CA ARG A 533 -5.24 -9.61 -19.97
C ARG A 533 -6.49 -9.69 -20.85
N THR A 534 -7.64 -9.92 -20.24
CA THR A 534 -8.94 -9.92 -20.94
C THR A 534 -9.20 -8.59 -21.64
N LEU A 535 -8.98 -7.46 -20.95
CA LEU A 535 -9.22 -6.12 -21.49
C LEU A 535 -8.28 -5.75 -22.65
N LEU A 536 -7.09 -6.34 -22.69
CA LEU A 536 -6.11 -6.16 -23.76
C LEU A 536 -6.20 -7.23 -24.86
N GLY A 537 -6.99 -8.29 -24.65
CA GLY A 537 -7.14 -9.41 -25.57
C GLY A 537 -5.90 -10.31 -25.71
N VAL A 538 -5.17 -10.58 -24.62
CA VAL A 538 -3.88 -11.33 -24.61
C VAL A 538 -3.76 -12.47 -23.61
#